data_AF-A0A661WNN5-F1
#
_entry.id   AF-A0A661WNN5-F1
#
_cell.length_a   1.000
_cell.length_b   1.000
_cell.length_c   1.000
_cell.angle_alpha   90.00
_cell.angle_beta   90.00
_cell.angle_gamma   90.00
#
_symmetry.space_group_name_H-M   'P 1'
#
loop_
_entity.id
_entity.type
_entity.pdbx_description
1 polymer ?
#
loop_
_entity_poly.entity_id
_entity_poly.type
_entity_poly.pdbx_seq_one_letter_code
_entity_poly.pdbx_strand_id
1 'polypeptide(L)'
;KKEKWREMWIYSSLILATLLAFSAPFEDSGLLASVPVAITATLYAVHAFRKKNVWLGFPANGFYLMAYFMILLRYHVDQPQFFTLAAAVLGMLMHYLLVRSGSKKAAFITGMLSQLILLSTTYIQLVSEGIFLYFVILFFQALAVLIYGVISRSRSLVITPIAFLVLSVVTVTFSLLEGFSSLLLIGCAGVLLIAFGIGALLLREKFITLRDKLDDWDA
;
A
#
# COMPACT_ATOMS: atom_id res chain seq x y z
N LYS A 1 5.99 40.81 -11.99
CA LYS A 1 4.56 40.93 -11.58
C LYS A 1 3.67 39.80 -12.16
N LYS A 2 3.67 39.55 -13.48
CA LYS A 2 2.88 38.47 -14.13
C LYS A 2 3.15 37.06 -13.57
N GLU A 3 4.40 36.77 -13.20
CA GLU A 3 4.82 35.48 -12.65
C GLU A 3 4.22 35.17 -11.28
N LYS A 4 4.17 36.18 -10.38
CA LYS A 4 3.54 36.07 -9.05
C LYS A 4 2.04 35.82 -9.15
N TRP A 5 1.35 36.46 -10.11
CA TRP A 5 -0.06 36.19 -10.36
C TRP A 5 -0.26 34.74 -10.85
N ARG A 6 0.54 34.27 -11.81
CA ARG A 6 0.45 32.88 -12.30
C ARG A 6 0.62 31.86 -11.17
N GLU A 7 1.57 32.08 -10.26
CA GLU A 7 1.75 31.20 -9.09
C GLU A 7 0.57 31.25 -8.13
N MET A 8 0.05 32.45 -7.85
CA MET A 8 -1.13 32.63 -6.99
C MET A 8 -2.36 31.90 -7.55
N TRP A 9 -2.61 31.98 -8.86
CA TRP A 9 -3.70 31.25 -9.52
C TRP A 9 -3.51 29.73 -9.43
N ILE A 10 -2.29 29.23 -9.61
CA ILE A 10 -1.98 27.80 -9.47
C ILE A 10 -2.25 27.32 -8.04
N TYR A 11 -1.73 28.01 -7.01
CA TYR A 11 -1.95 27.60 -5.62
C TYR A 11 -3.42 27.70 -5.22
N SER A 12 -4.11 28.77 -5.63
CA SER A 12 -5.54 28.93 -5.37
C SER A 12 -6.36 27.80 -6.01
N SER A 13 -6.05 27.41 -7.25
CA SER A 13 -6.72 26.30 -7.94
C SER A 13 -6.47 24.95 -7.25
N LEU A 14 -5.24 24.69 -6.79
CA LEU A 14 -4.91 23.45 -6.08
C LEU A 14 -5.58 23.38 -4.71
N ILE A 15 -5.60 24.49 -3.97
CA ILE A 15 -6.25 24.56 -2.65
C ILE A 15 -7.75 24.36 -2.81
N LEU A 16 -8.38 25.06 -3.76
CA LEU A 16 -9.80 24.92 -4.02
C LEU A 16 -10.15 23.48 -4.42
N ALA A 17 -9.40 22.90 -5.36
CA ALA A 17 -9.60 21.53 -5.82
C ALA A 17 -9.39 20.50 -4.68
N THR A 18 -8.44 20.75 -3.78
CA THR A 18 -8.20 19.93 -2.59
C THR A 18 -9.38 19.98 -1.62
N LEU A 19 -9.89 21.18 -1.32
CA LEU A 19 -11.06 21.35 -0.45
C LEU A 19 -12.29 20.66 -1.04
N LEU A 20 -12.52 20.82 -2.34
CA LEU A 20 -13.62 20.18 -3.07
C LEU A 20 -13.48 18.65 -3.08
N ALA A 21 -12.26 18.14 -3.23
CA ALA A 21 -12.02 16.70 -3.14
C ALA A 21 -12.29 16.18 -1.72
N PHE A 22 -11.87 16.90 -0.67
CA PHE A 22 -12.12 16.48 0.71
C PHE A 22 -13.58 16.60 1.15
N SER A 23 -14.37 17.51 0.54
CA SER A 23 -15.81 17.59 0.81
C SER A 23 -16.59 16.49 0.09
N ALA A 24 -16.09 15.98 -1.03
CA ALA A 24 -16.79 15.02 -1.88
C ALA A 24 -17.27 13.74 -1.18
N PRO A 25 -16.55 13.10 -0.24
CA PRO A 25 -17.04 11.93 0.49
C PRO A 25 -18.26 12.20 1.38
N PHE A 26 -18.51 13.46 1.73
CA PHE A 26 -19.63 13.88 2.56
C PHE A 26 -20.86 14.31 1.75
N GLU A 27 -20.76 14.32 0.42
CA GLU A 27 -21.88 14.63 -0.45
C GLU A 27 -22.63 13.35 -0.86
N ASP A 28 -23.95 13.33 -0.69
CA ASP A 28 -24.83 12.23 -1.10
C ASP A 28 -25.04 12.13 -2.63
N SER A 29 -24.26 12.88 -3.42
CA SER A 29 -24.36 12.98 -4.88
C SER A 29 -23.84 11.74 -5.65
N GLY A 30 -23.51 10.65 -4.92
CA GLY A 30 -23.25 9.33 -5.48
C GLY A 30 -21.99 9.28 -6.36
N LEU A 31 -22.11 8.77 -7.59
CA LEU A 31 -20.96 8.64 -8.51
C LEU A 31 -20.39 9.99 -8.93
N LEU A 32 -21.24 11.03 -9.01
CA LEU A 32 -20.82 12.38 -9.37
C LEU A 32 -19.89 13.01 -8.34
N ALA A 33 -19.94 12.56 -7.07
CA ALA A 33 -19.00 13.00 -6.04
C ALA A 33 -17.55 12.57 -6.33
N SER A 34 -17.34 11.46 -7.05
CA SER A 34 -15.99 11.00 -7.42
C SER A 34 -15.34 11.82 -8.55
N VAL A 35 -16.14 12.53 -9.35
CA VAL A 35 -15.67 13.29 -10.53
C VAL A 35 -14.82 14.48 -10.12
N PRO A 36 -15.22 15.35 -9.17
CA PRO A 36 -14.36 16.41 -8.63
C PRO A 36 -13.03 15.88 -8.10
N VAL A 37 -13.04 14.73 -7.41
CA VAL A 37 -11.84 14.11 -6.85
C VAL A 37 -10.88 13.67 -7.97
N ALA A 38 -11.41 13.03 -9.02
CA ALA A 38 -10.61 12.64 -10.18
C ALA A 38 -10.04 13.87 -10.92
N ILE A 39 -10.82 14.95 -11.05
CA ILE A 39 -10.33 16.21 -11.62
C ILE A 39 -9.20 16.78 -10.77
N THR A 40 -9.34 16.82 -9.44
CA THR A 40 -8.27 17.25 -8.54
C THR A 40 -7.01 16.39 -8.71
N ALA A 41 -7.15 15.08 -8.84
CA ALA A 41 -6.04 14.16 -9.11
C ALA A 41 -5.33 14.51 -10.42
N THR A 42 -6.08 14.75 -11.50
CA THR A 42 -5.51 15.15 -12.81
C THR A 42 -4.79 16.49 -12.74
N LEU A 43 -5.32 17.48 -12.01
CA LEU A 43 -4.69 18.80 -11.83
C LEU A 43 -3.35 18.68 -11.12
N TYR A 44 -3.29 17.91 -10.03
CA TYR A 44 -2.03 17.61 -9.34
C TYR A 44 -1.05 16.85 -10.24
N ALA A 45 -1.51 15.88 -11.03
CA ALA A 45 -0.68 15.13 -11.96
C ALA A 45 -0.08 16.06 -13.05
N VAL A 46 -0.90 16.89 -13.69
CA VAL A 46 -0.44 17.85 -14.71
C VAL A 46 0.59 18.82 -14.11
N HIS A 47 0.38 19.29 -12.88
CA HIS A 47 1.33 20.17 -12.21
C HIS A 47 2.62 19.45 -11.82
N ALA A 48 2.55 18.19 -11.40
CA ALA A 48 3.72 17.35 -11.16
C ALA A 48 4.57 17.18 -12.42
N PHE A 49 3.94 16.87 -13.57
CA PHE A 49 4.62 16.74 -14.85
C PHE A 49 5.24 18.07 -15.32
N ARG A 50 4.48 19.18 -15.28
CA ARG A 50 4.96 20.49 -15.74
C ARG A 50 6.11 21.04 -14.91
N LYS A 51 6.07 20.87 -13.58
CA LYS A 51 7.14 21.33 -12.68
C LYS A 51 8.28 20.31 -12.52
N LYS A 52 8.21 19.15 -13.18
CA LYS A 52 9.11 18.00 -12.97
C LYS A 52 9.31 17.67 -11.49
N ASN A 53 8.25 17.85 -10.69
CA ASN A 53 8.30 17.69 -9.24
C ASN A 53 7.57 16.42 -8.82
N VAL A 54 8.35 15.41 -8.43
CA VAL A 54 7.87 14.09 -7.99
C VAL A 54 6.97 14.20 -6.76
N TRP A 55 7.17 15.20 -5.90
CA TRP A 55 6.37 15.36 -4.67
C TRP A 55 4.91 15.70 -4.95
N LEU A 56 4.61 16.40 -6.04
CA LEU A 56 3.22 16.70 -6.43
C LEU A 56 2.49 15.47 -7.00
N GLY A 57 3.22 14.42 -7.37
CA GLY A 57 2.65 13.13 -7.78
C GLY A 57 2.02 12.35 -6.62
N PHE A 58 2.44 12.61 -5.37
CA PHE A 58 1.85 11.95 -4.19
C PHE A 58 0.40 12.34 -3.96
N PRO A 59 0.05 13.63 -3.85
CA PRO A 59 -1.35 14.06 -3.79
C PRO A 59 -2.16 13.56 -4.98
N ALA A 60 -1.58 13.58 -6.20
CA ALA A 60 -2.26 13.07 -7.39
C ALA A 60 -2.68 11.60 -7.23
N ASN A 61 -1.75 10.74 -6.82
CA ASN A 61 -2.05 9.33 -6.55
C ASN A 61 -3.05 9.14 -5.41
N GLY A 62 -2.94 9.93 -4.34
CA GLY A 62 -3.88 9.89 -3.23
C GLY A 62 -5.32 10.19 -3.69
N PHE A 63 -5.51 11.26 -4.48
CA PHE A 63 -6.82 11.60 -5.02
C PHE A 63 -7.32 10.61 -6.06
N TYR A 64 -6.46 10.06 -6.93
CA TYR A 64 -6.88 8.99 -7.85
C TYR A 64 -7.37 7.76 -7.11
N LEU A 65 -6.64 7.37 -6.06
CA LEU A 65 -7.02 6.24 -5.23
C LEU A 65 -8.32 6.53 -4.46
N MET A 66 -8.51 7.76 -3.97
CA MET A 66 -9.75 8.16 -3.31
C MET A 66 -10.94 8.11 -4.27
N ALA A 67 -10.80 8.67 -5.47
CA ALA A 67 -11.84 8.58 -6.51
C ALA A 67 -12.16 7.11 -6.83
N TYR A 68 -11.13 6.28 -6.96
CA TYR A 68 -11.28 4.85 -7.20
C TYR A 68 -12.06 4.14 -6.09
N PHE A 69 -11.72 4.39 -4.83
CA PHE A 69 -12.45 3.80 -3.69
C PHE A 69 -13.88 4.31 -3.55
N MET A 70 -14.13 5.60 -3.83
CA MET A 70 -15.49 6.14 -3.84
C MET A 70 -16.37 5.43 -4.88
N ILE A 71 -15.80 5.15 -6.06
CA ILE A 71 -16.49 4.38 -7.11
C ILE A 71 -16.77 2.95 -6.64
N LEU A 72 -15.75 2.26 -6.08
CA LEU A 72 -15.91 0.88 -5.59
C LEU A 72 -16.97 0.76 -4.47
N LEU A 73 -16.95 1.69 -3.50
CA LEU A 73 -17.93 1.73 -2.42
C LEU A 73 -19.35 1.93 -2.96
N ARG A 74 -19.52 2.76 -4.01
CA ARG A 74 -20.85 3.02 -4.57
C ARG A 74 -21.41 1.82 -5.32
N TYR A 75 -20.58 1.13 -6.10
CA TYR A 75 -21.02 0.00 -6.91
C TYR A 75 -21.29 -1.28 -6.10
N HIS A 76 -21.15 -1.25 -4.77
CA HIS A 76 -21.35 -2.42 -3.89
C HIS A 76 -20.66 -3.66 -4.45
N VAL A 77 -19.42 -3.49 -4.89
CA VAL A 77 -18.67 -4.58 -5.48
C VAL A 77 -18.46 -5.64 -4.40
N ASP A 78 -18.93 -6.86 -4.63
CA ASP A 78 -18.86 -7.94 -3.64
C ASP A 78 -17.41 -8.29 -3.25
N GLN A 79 -16.44 -8.01 -4.12
CA GLN A 79 -15.02 -8.37 -3.91
C GLN A 79 -14.02 -7.23 -4.18
N PRO A 80 -13.96 -6.19 -3.34
CA PRO A 80 -13.02 -5.07 -3.48
C PRO A 80 -11.54 -5.48 -3.54
N GLN A 81 -11.14 -6.65 -3.00
CA GLN A 81 -9.74 -7.12 -3.05
C GLN A 81 -9.15 -7.25 -4.46
N PHE A 82 -9.95 -7.68 -5.44
CA PHE A 82 -9.43 -7.88 -6.80
C PHE A 82 -9.14 -6.54 -7.47
N PHE A 83 -9.94 -5.53 -7.13
CA PHE A 83 -9.78 -4.16 -7.59
C PHE A 83 -8.61 -3.46 -6.88
N THR A 84 -8.34 -3.79 -5.62
CA THR A 84 -7.23 -3.20 -4.86
C THR A 84 -5.89 -3.84 -5.18
N LEU A 85 -5.88 -5.09 -5.66
CA LEU A 85 -4.68 -5.76 -6.18
C LEU A 85 -4.02 -4.96 -7.31
N ALA A 86 -4.81 -4.50 -8.30
CA ALA A 86 -4.29 -3.68 -9.39
C ALA A 86 -3.68 -2.36 -8.90
N ALA A 87 -4.36 -1.68 -7.98
CA ALA A 87 -3.87 -0.45 -7.35
C ALA A 87 -2.56 -0.70 -6.56
N ALA A 88 -2.47 -1.83 -5.86
CA ALA A 88 -1.28 -2.20 -5.11
C ALA A 88 -0.09 -2.53 -6.01
N VAL A 89 -0.31 -3.26 -7.12
CA VAL A 89 0.75 -3.56 -8.10
C VAL A 89 1.28 -2.26 -8.73
N LEU A 90 0.39 -1.33 -9.09
CA LEU A 90 0.79 0.00 -9.57
C LEU A 90 1.58 0.77 -8.50
N GLY A 91 1.15 0.70 -7.24
CA GLY A 91 1.86 1.29 -6.11
C GLY A 91 3.25 0.69 -5.90
N MET A 92 3.41 -0.62 -6.05
CA MET A 92 4.71 -1.30 -5.97
C MET A 92 5.63 -0.97 -7.15
N LEU A 93 5.07 -0.87 -8.36
CA LEU A 93 5.82 -0.40 -9.54
C LEU A 93 6.33 1.03 -9.30
N MET A 94 5.49 1.90 -8.75
CA MET A 94 5.88 3.27 -8.45
C MET A 94 6.93 3.34 -7.34
N HIS A 95 6.79 2.52 -6.30
CA HIS A 95 7.82 2.33 -5.29
C HIS A 95 9.16 1.95 -5.94
N TYR A 96 9.18 0.94 -6.82
CA TYR A 96 10.39 0.51 -7.52
C TYR A 96 11.04 1.64 -8.33
N LEU A 97 10.25 2.39 -9.11
CA LEU A 97 10.75 3.53 -9.89
C LEU A 97 11.31 4.65 -9.01
N LEU A 98 10.71 4.88 -7.84
CA LEU A 98 11.15 5.89 -6.87
C LEU A 98 12.42 5.49 -6.12
N VAL A 99 12.59 4.21 -5.82
CA VAL A 99 13.85 3.68 -5.30
C VAL A 99 14.95 3.88 -6.33
N ARG A 100 14.67 3.58 -7.61
CA ARG A 100 15.63 3.74 -8.71
C ARG A 100 15.98 5.20 -9.00
N SER A 101 15.05 6.14 -8.79
CA SER A 101 15.31 7.57 -8.96
C SER A 101 16.00 8.22 -7.75
N GLY A 102 16.32 7.45 -6.70
CA GLY A 102 17.03 7.94 -5.52
C GLY A 102 16.15 8.65 -4.49
N SER A 103 14.84 8.74 -4.70
CA SER A 103 13.91 9.43 -3.81
C SER A 103 13.42 8.53 -2.66
N LYS A 104 14.30 8.27 -1.69
CA LYS A 104 14.05 7.31 -0.58
C LYS A 104 12.79 7.61 0.22
N LYS A 105 12.49 8.88 0.51
CA LYS A 105 11.29 9.29 1.29
C LYS A 105 10.01 9.04 0.51
N ALA A 106 10.01 9.39 -0.78
CA ALA A 106 8.90 9.18 -1.68
C ALA A 106 8.61 7.67 -1.84
N ALA A 107 9.65 6.89 -2.14
CA ALA A 107 9.55 5.45 -2.25
C ALA A 107 8.91 4.86 -0.99
N PHE A 108 9.45 5.19 0.19
CA PHE A 108 8.90 4.73 1.47
C PHE A 108 7.40 4.98 1.62
N ILE A 109 6.94 6.21 1.35
CA ILE A 109 5.52 6.58 1.47
C ILE A 109 4.66 5.78 0.47
N THR A 110 5.07 5.69 -0.81
CA THR A 110 4.31 4.91 -1.81
C THR A 110 4.24 3.43 -1.47
N GLY A 111 5.36 2.86 -1.00
CA GLY A 111 5.44 1.47 -0.59
C GLY A 111 4.46 1.19 0.54
N MET A 112 4.54 1.98 1.61
CA MET A 112 3.66 1.83 2.77
C MET A 112 2.18 1.99 2.39
N LEU A 113 1.81 3.02 1.62
CA LEU A 113 0.43 3.20 1.15
C LEU A 113 -0.07 2.01 0.35
N SER A 114 0.70 1.54 -0.63
CA SER A 114 0.31 0.43 -1.50
C SER A 114 0.06 -0.86 -0.72
N GLN A 115 0.90 -1.14 0.28
CA GLN A 115 0.76 -2.31 1.14
C GLN A 115 -0.43 -2.18 2.08
N LEU A 116 -0.63 -1.00 2.68
CA LEU A 116 -1.76 -0.75 3.55
C LEU A 116 -3.07 -0.93 2.79
N ILE A 117 -3.15 -0.41 1.57
CA ILE A 117 -4.34 -0.58 0.73
C ILE A 117 -4.58 -2.06 0.44
N LEU A 118 -3.56 -2.78 -0.03
CA LEU A 118 -3.68 -4.19 -0.37
C LEU A 118 -4.10 -5.04 0.83
N LEU A 119 -3.33 -4.95 1.92
CA LEU A 119 -3.51 -5.82 3.08
C LEU A 119 -4.72 -5.43 3.91
N SER A 120 -5.03 -4.13 4.06
CA SER A 120 -6.22 -3.69 4.80
C SER A 120 -7.50 -4.12 4.10
N THR A 121 -7.57 -4.04 2.78
CA THR A 121 -8.80 -4.39 2.05
C THR A 121 -9.11 -5.88 2.15
N THR A 122 -8.11 -6.74 1.98
CA THR A 122 -8.25 -8.19 2.21
C THR A 122 -8.55 -8.51 3.67
N TYR A 123 -7.94 -7.77 4.62
CA TYR A 123 -8.20 -7.96 6.05
C TYR A 123 -9.64 -7.60 6.44
N ILE A 124 -10.16 -6.49 5.92
CA ILE A 124 -11.55 -6.07 6.15
C ILE A 124 -12.52 -7.13 5.63
N GLN A 125 -12.24 -7.72 4.45
CA GLN A 125 -13.05 -8.82 3.93
C GLN A 125 -12.99 -10.08 4.78
N LEU A 126 -11.80 -10.43 5.29
CA LEU A 126 -11.65 -11.54 6.24
C LEU A 126 -12.55 -11.35 7.47
N VAL A 127 -12.56 -10.15 8.05
CA VAL A 127 -13.39 -9.83 9.23
C VAL A 127 -14.88 -9.77 8.88
N SER A 128 -15.23 -9.16 7.75
CA SER A 128 -16.63 -8.91 7.38
C SER A 128 -17.34 -10.16 6.90
N GLU A 129 -16.69 -10.99 6.08
CA GLU A 129 -17.32 -12.18 5.50
C GLU A 129 -17.05 -13.43 6.35
N GLY A 130 -16.03 -13.42 7.21
CA GLY A 130 -15.65 -14.57 8.04
C GLY A 130 -15.17 -15.79 7.23
N ILE A 131 -14.97 -15.63 5.92
CA ILE A 131 -14.60 -16.74 5.04
C ILE A 131 -13.08 -16.97 5.14
N PHE A 132 -12.72 -18.21 5.46
CA PHE A 132 -11.33 -18.64 5.62
C PHE A 132 -10.44 -18.40 4.39
N LEU A 133 -11.03 -18.41 3.18
CA LEU A 133 -10.31 -18.13 1.93
C LEU A 133 -9.58 -16.77 1.96
N TYR A 134 -10.17 -15.74 2.57
CA TYR A 134 -9.54 -14.41 2.67
C TYR A 134 -8.29 -14.42 3.56
N PHE A 135 -8.23 -15.31 4.55
CA PHE A 135 -7.02 -15.51 5.35
C PHE A 135 -5.89 -16.09 4.49
N VAL A 136 -6.19 -17.08 3.66
CA VAL A 136 -5.21 -17.67 2.74
C VAL A 136 -4.70 -16.63 1.73
N ILE A 137 -5.61 -15.83 1.16
CA ILE A 137 -5.25 -14.75 0.23
C ILE A 137 -4.36 -13.72 0.93
N LEU A 138 -4.75 -13.25 2.12
CA LEU A 138 -3.96 -12.29 2.90
C LEU A 138 -2.59 -12.85 3.24
N PHE A 139 -2.51 -14.14 3.60
CA PHE A 139 -1.25 -14.82 3.91
C PHE A 139 -0.28 -14.79 2.72
N PHE A 140 -0.73 -15.20 1.53
CA PHE A 140 0.10 -15.18 0.33
C PHE A 140 0.44 -13.76 -0.14
N GLN A 141 -0.50 -12.81 -0.02
CA GLN A 141 -0.23 -11.40 -0.32
C GLN A 141 0.85 -10.84 0.61
N ALA A 142 0.70 -11.03 1.93
CA ALA A 142 1.68 -10.58 2.90
C ALA A 142 3.05 -11.24 2.68
N LEU A 143 3.09 -12.52 2.30
CA LEU A 143 4.32 -13.22 1.95
C LEU A 143 5.00 -12.61 0.72
N ALA A 144 4.26 -12.41 -0.38
CA ALA A 144 4.81 -11.83 -1.60
C ALA A 144 5.39 -10.42 -1.35
N VAL A 145 4.65 -9.63 -0.58
CA VAL A 145 5.03 -8.28 -0.18
C VAL A 145 6.26 -8.28 0.73
N LEU A 146 6.35 -9.23 1.68
CA LEU A 146 7.49 -9.38 2.58
C LEU A 146 8.76 -9.79 1.82
N ILE A 147 8.66 -10.73 0.88
CA ILE A 147 9.78 -11.12 0.00
C ILE A 147 10.29 -9.89 -0.77
N TYR A 148 9.39 -9.12 -1.36
CA TYR A 148 9.74 -7.87 -2.03
C TYR A 148 10.42 -6.86 -1.07
N GLY A 149 9.92 -6.74 0.16
CA GLY A 149 10.48 -5.88 1.20
C GLY A 149 11.91 -6.24 1.60
N VAL A 150 12.19 -7.54 1.74
CA VAL A 150 13.54 -8.06 2.03
C VAL A 150 14.49 -7.78 0.87
N ILE A 151 14.08 -8.06 -0.37
CA ILE A 151 14.90 -7.81 -1.57
C ILE A 151 15.21 -6.32 -1.73
N SER A 152 14.20 -5.45 -1.54
CA SER A 152 14.35 -4.01 -1.64
C SER A 152 15.03 -3.37 -0.42
N ARG A 153 15.41 -4.15 0.60
CA ARG A 153 16.00 -3.68 1.88
C ARG A 153 15.20 -2.56 2.56
N SER A 154 13.88 -2.57 2.44
CA SER A 154 13.01 -1.55 3.03
C SER A 154 12.40 -2.03 4.33
N ARG A 155 12.69 -1.34 5.45
CA ARG A 155 12.19 -1.73 6.78
C ARG A 155 10.66 -1.68 6.88
N SER A 156 10.01 -0.68 6.28
CA SER A 156 8.54 -0.60 6.30
C SER A 156 7.90 -1.73 5.52
N LEU A 157 8.49 -2.12 4.39
CA LEU A 157 7.93 -3.18 3.57
C LEU A 157 8.01 -4.57 4.23
N VAL A 158 8.79 -4.72 5.30
CA VAL A 158 8.92 -5.95 6.09
C VAL A 158 8.02 -5.91 7.32
N ILE A 159 7.96 -4.78 8.04
CA ILE A 159 7.18 -4.68 9.29
C ILE A 159 5.66 -4.76 9.01
N THR A 160 5.17 -4.06 7.98
CA THR A 160 3.73 -3.97 7.71
C THR A 160 3.10 -5.34 7.39
N PRO A 161 3.66 -6.19 6.50
CA PRO A 161 3.14 -7.53 6.27
C PRO A 161 3.18 -8.43 7.51
N ILE A 162 4.24 -8.34 8.32
CA ILE A 162 4.34 -9.12 9.58
C ILE A 162 3.20 -8.73 10.53
N ALA A 163 2.97 -7.43 10.70
CA ALA A 163 1.89 -6.94 11.55
C ALA A 163 0.52 -7.47 11.08
N PHE A 164 0.23 -7.41 9.77
CA PHE A 164 -1.00 -7.96 9.20
C PHE A 164 -1.12 -9.47 9.36
N LEU A 165 -0.04 -10.23 9.21
CA LEU A 165 -0.04 -11.68 9.43
C LEU A 165 -0.36 -12.02 10.89
N VAL A 166 0.30 -11.36 11.85
CA VAL A 166 0.04 -11.56 13.28
C VAL A 166 -1.41 -11.22 13.60
N LEU A 167 -1.88 -10.06 13.14
CA LEU A 167 -3.24 -9.59 13.39
C LEU A 167 -4.28 -10.54 12.78
N SER A 168 -4.05 -11.03 11.57
CA SER A 168 -4.94 -12.00 10.91
C SER A 168 -4.96 -13.35 11.62
N VAL A 169 -3.81 -13.86 12.08
CA VAL A 169 -3.73 -15.09 12.87
C VAL A 169 -4.51 -14.95 14.17
N VAL A 170 -4.35 -13.82 14.87
CA VAL A 170 -5.11 -13.50 16.09
C VAL A 170 -6.61 -13.49 15.82
N THR A 171 -7.05 -12.77 14.78
CA THR A 171 -8.47 -12.69 14.41
C THR A 171 -9.06 -14.06 14.08
N VAL A 172 -8.39 -14.88 13.26
CA VAL A 172 -8.89 -16.23 12.95
C VAL A 172 -8.92 -17.11 14.20
N THR A 173 -7.92 -16.99 15.09
CA THR A 173 -7.86 -17.78 16.33
C THR A 173 -9.01 -17.43 17.27
N PHE A 174 -9.36 -16.15 17.43
CA PHE A 174 -10.42 -15.73 18.34
C PHE A 174 -11.83 -15.76 17.73
N SER A 175 -11.98 -15.60 16.42
CA SER A 175 -13.29 -15.45 15.75
C SER A 175 -13.77 -16.70 15.01
N LEU A 176 -12.88 -17.60 14.57
CA LEU A 176 -13.21 -18.77 13.73
C LEU A 176 -12.98 -20.12 14.45
N LEU A 177 -13.06 -20.13 15.77
CA LEU A 177 -12.85 -21.31 16.63
C LEU A 177 -14.02 -22.32 16.62
N GLU A 178 -14.63 -22.56 15.44
CA GLU A 178 -15.66 -23.60 15.23
C GLU A 178 -15.28 -24.65 14.15
N GLY A 179 -14.00 -24.74 13.74
CA GLY A 179 -13.58 -25.71 12.71
C GLY A 179 -12.18 -26.32 12.91
N PHE A 180 -12.09 -27.65 12.88
CA PHE A 180 -10.83 -28.41 12.98
C PHE A 180 -9.83 -28.08 11.85
N SER A 181 -10.32 -27.72 10.66
CA SER A 181 -9.50 -27.32 9.52
C SER A 181 -8.81 -25.96 9.73
N SER A 182 -9.44 -25.03 10.45
CA SER A 182 -8.88 -23.71 10.77
C SER A 182 -7.69 -23.86 11.73
N LEU A 183 -7.81 -24.76 12.71
CA LEU A 183 -6.78 -25.03 13.72
C LEU A 183 -5.51 -25.62 13.11
N LEU A 184 -5.65 -26.54 12.15
CA LEU A 184 -4.51 -27.20 11.48
C LEU A 184 -3.74 -26.23 10.58
N LEU A 185 -4.44 -25.34 9.86
CA LEU A 185 -3.80 -24.38 8.97
C LEU A 185 -3.21 -23.18 9.73
N ILE A 186 -3.81 -22.75 10.85
CA ILE A 186 -3.21 -21.77 11.78
C ILE A 186 -1.90 -22.34 12.37
N GLY A 187 -1.91 -23.63 12.76
CA GLY A 187 -0.70 -24.32 13.21
C GLY A 187 0.39 -24.33 12.13
N CYS A 188 0.05 -24.68 10.90
CA CYS A 188 1.00 -24.63 9.77
C CYS A 188 1.46 -23.20 9.43
N ALA A 189 0.56 -22.21 9.49
CA ALA A 189 0.90 -20.79 9.25
C ALA A 189 1.84 -20.26 10.35
N GLY A 190 1.63 -20.66 11.61
CA GLY A 190 2.52 -20.34 12.73
C GLY A 190 3.90 -20.98 12.58
N VAL A 191 3.98 -22.26 12.21
CA VAL A 191 5.25 -22.94 11.94
C VAL A 191 5.99 -22.33 10.74
N LEU A 192 5.27 -21.97 9.68
CA LEU A 192 5.85 -21.26 8.54
C LEU A 192 6.34 -19.86 8.93
N LEU A 193 5.57 -19.10 9.71
CA LEU A 193 5.98 -17.79 10.23
C LEU A 193 7.27 -17.88 11.07
N ILE A 194 7.40 -18.91 11.91
CA ILE A 194 8.60 -19.16 12.70
C ILE A 194 9.78 -19.54 11.79
N ALA A 195 9.58 -20.48 10.87
CA ALA A 195 10.61 -20.90 9.92
C ALA A 195 11.10 -19.73 9.05
N PHE A 196 10.19 -18.83 8.63
CA PHE A 196 10.52 -17.64 7.87
C PHE A 196 11.16 -16.53 8.71
N GLY A 197 10.76 -16.36 9.98
CA GLY A 197 11.44 -15.46 10.91
C GLY A 197 12.90 -15.86 11.11
N ILE A 198 13.15 -17.17 11.23
CA ILE A 198 14.50 -17.75 11.28
C ILE A 198 15.22 -17.53 9.94
N GLY A 199 14.57 -17.79 8.81
CA GLY A 199 15.16 -17.57 7.48
C GLY A 199 15.54 -16.10 7.21
N ALA A 200 14.73 -15.16 7.65
CA ALA A 200 15.00 -13.72 7.53
C ALA A 200 16.19 -13.29 8.41
N LEU A 201 16.34 -13.88 9.60
CA LEU A 201 17.52 -13.69 10.46
C LEU A 201 18.79 -14.25 9.82
N LEU A 202 18.73 -15.46 9.27
CA LEU A 202 19.88 -16.10 8.60
C LEU A 202 20.31 -15.35 7.33
N LEU A 203 19.37 -14.81 6.56
CA LEU A 203 19.66 -13.96 5.40
C LEU A 203 20.33 -12.65 5.84
N ARG A 204 19.90 -12.06 6.96
CA ARG A 204 20.57 -10.88 7.55
C ARG A 204 22.01 -11.20 7.94
N GLU A 205 22.26 -12.35 8.55
CA GLU A 205 23.61 -12.78 8.92
C GLU A 205 24.50 -12.99 7.69
N LYS A 206 24.04 -13.72 6.67
CA LYS A 206 24.82 -13.95 5.44
C LYS A 206 25.21 -12.67 4.72
N PHE A 207 24.36 -11.65 4.74
CA PHE A 207 24.66 -10.35 4.12
C PHE A 207 25.69 -9.52 4.91
N ILE A 208 25.75 -9.69 6.23
CA ILE A 208 26.80 -9.07 7.06
C ILE A 208 28.13 -9.75 6.76
N THR A 209 28.17 -11.09 6.71
CA THR A 209 29.41 -11.84 6.40
C THR A 209 29.94 -11.57 4.99
N LEU A 210 29.05 -11.39 4.00
CA LEU A 210 29.44 -11.01 2.64
C LEU A 210 30.00 -9.59 2.56
N ARG A 211 29.52 -8.68 3.41
CA ARG A 211 30.05 -7.32 3.47
C ARG A 211 31.41 -7.27 4.15
N ASP A 212 31.59 -8.00 5.24
CA ASP A 212 32.87 -8.08 5.94
C ASP A 212 33.94 -8.71 5.03
N LYS A 213 33.59 -9.71 4.21
CA LYS A 213 34.50 -10.29 3.21
C LYS A 213 34.87 -9.36 2.04
N LEU A 214 34.05 -8.35 1.76
CA LEU A 214 34.33 -7.34 0.73
C LEU A 214 35.18 -6.19 1.30
N ASP A 215 34.99 -5.83 2.57
CA ASP A 215 35.82 -4.85 3.28
C ASP A 215 37.27 -5.35 3.45
N ASP A 216 37.45 -6.66 3.68
CA ASP A 216 38.78 -7.32 3.75
C ASP A 216 39.54 -7.37 2.41
N TRP A 217 38.88 -7.04 1.29
CA TRP A 217 39.51 -6.97 -0.03
C TRP A 217 39.92 -5.54 -0.44
N ASP A 218 39.49 -4.52 0.31
CA ASP A 218 39.83 -3.11 0.10
C ASP A 218 40.94 -2.61 1.07
N ALA A 219 41.60 -3.53 1.81
CA ALA A 219 42.78 -3.28 2.66
C ALA A 219 44.02 -4.02 2.11
#